data_AF-A0A914ST47-F1
#
_entry.id   AF-A0A914ST47-F1
#
_cell.length_a   1.000
_cell.length_b   1.000
_cell.length_c   1.000
_cell.angle_alpha   90.00
_cell.angle_beta   90.00
_cell.angle_gamma   90.00
#
_symmetry.space_group_name_H-M   'P 1'
#
loop_
_entity.id
_entity.type
_entity.pdbx_description
1 polymer ?
#
loop_
_entity_poly.entity_id
_entity_poly.type
_entity_poly.pdbx_seq_one_letter_code
_entity_poly.pdbx_strand_id
1 'polypeptide(L)'
;MKCSNAASASSSTVQVTLNDGSPIIGERVKTIRGKDVVQFLGIPFAEPPIGNLRFRKPVPKKPWREPFKANTQPKSCVQSLDTYFGDFDGSTMWNSNVPMSEDCLYLNLNVPDRVEPGRKLPVMIWIYGGGFWSGCISLDIYDTKVLCSEEDVIVVAMNYRVSMFGFLYLGIEGAPGNAGLWDQQLAIKWVHSNIEAFGGDPESITIFGESAGAASVSMHMLSQKSTPYFNRAIIQSGSVAAPWATETRQVAIRRAIVVYEYMKCGNMSHNPIEWDMEKVLSCLLEASADKIREAEWVPVMEFADFPWVPVIDSDFLIETAATSLKNGHFKKTQLLAGSNNDEAIYFIVYQLADVFPPSEFFEKSEFIKSRETWLRSITNLLPRQLLKSSLALQAIIHEYEPFNLPVQPMDWIKSIDRMLGDFHFTCGVNEFAQAHANHGGSTFYYHFTHLSTQQTWPHWMGVLHGYEINFIFGEPYNTEKYKYTKEEQELSKRFMRYWANFARTGDPNKNPDGSYTSDTWPPYSAQTQEYMNLTVESDYKHGSKRIGAALRRKQCAFWKQVVPNLLSVSADVGESFVRWRQQMDRWENDINDWQYHFEQYKKYQAYRHLETSSYEQCALP
;
A
#
# COMPACT_ATOMS: atom_id res chain seq x y z
N MET A 1 -1.20 -29.82 -63.29
CA MET A 1 -2.05 -29.06 -62.35
C MET A 1 -1.71 -29.49 -60.93
N LYS A 2 -0.95 -28.67 -60.19
CA LYS A 2 -0.77 -28.84 -58.74
C LYS A 2 -1.53 -27.68 -58.09
N CYS A 3 -2.66 -27.99 -57.47
CA CYS A 3 -3.37 -27.02 -56.63
C CYS A 3 -2.57 -26.84 -55.34
N SER A 4 -1.95 -25.67 -55.20
CA SER A 4 -1.44 -25.18 -53.94
C SER A 4 -2.63 -24.78 -53.06
N ASN A 5 -2.84 -25.51 -51.97
CA ASN A 5 -3.71 -25.09 -50.88
C ASN A 5 -3.19 -23.76 -50.34
N ALA A 6 -3.92 -22.68 -50.61
CA ALA A 6 -3.77 -21.43 -49.89
C ALA A 6 -4.19 -21.71 -48.44
N ALA A 7 -3.22 -21.78 -47.52
CA ALA A 7 -3.49 -21.63 -46.11
C ALA A 7 -4.18 -20.27 -45.94
N SER A 8 -5.43 -20.28 -45.49
CA SER A 8 -6.13 -19.05 -45.13
C SER A 8 -5.34 -18.38 -44.00
N ALA A 9 -4.66 -17.29 -44.31
CA ALA A 9 -4.07 -16.42 -43.30
C ALA A 9 -5.21 -15.99 -42.36
N SER A 10 -5.24 -16.52 -41.13
CA SER A 10 -6.17 -16.01 -40.13
C SER A 10 -5.85 -14.53 -39.93
N SER A 11 -6.85 -13.66 -40.06
CA SER A 11 -6.69 -12.23 -39.79
C SER A 11 -5.97 -12.02 -38.46
N SER A 12 -4.86 -11.26 -38.48
CA SER A 12 -4.13 -10.85 -37.27
C SER A 12 -4.94 -9.91 -36.39
N THR A 13 -6.01 -9.32 -36.91
CA THR A 13 -6.88 -8.40 -36.19
C THR A 13 -8.16 -9.10 -35.75
N VAL A 14 -8.61 -8.76 -34.53
CA VAL A 14 -9.84 -9.29 -33.92
C VAL A 14 -10.73 -8.10 -33.54
N GLN A 15 -11.95 -8.07 -34.06
CA GLN A 15 -12.92 -7.02 -33.74
C GLN A 15 -13.92 -7.54 -32.70
N VAL A 16 -14.14 -6.74 -31.66
CA VAL A 16 -15.15 -6.96 -30.60
C VAL A 16 -16.04 -5.72 -30.56
N THR A 17 -17.34 -5.91 -30.35
CA THR A 17 -18.28 -4.81 -30.15
C THR A 17 -18.71 -4.80 -28.70
N LEU A 18 -18.53 -3.66 -28.02
CA LEU A 18 -18.96 -3.46 -26.64
C LEU A 18 -20.49 -3.46 -26.51
N ASN A 19 -20.98 -3.56 -25.27
CA ASN A 19 -22.42 -3.59 -24.99
C ASN A 19 -23.15 -2.28 -25.34
N ASP A 20 -22.44 -1.16 -25.44
CA ASP A 20 -22.97 0.13 -25.89
C ASP A 20 -22.92 0.32 -27.42
N GLY A 21 -22.46 -0.71 -28.16
CA GLY A 21 -22.30 -0.70 -29.61
C GLY A 21 -20.94 -0.20 -30.10
N SER A 22 -20.02 0.16 -29.21
CA SER A 22 -18.70 0.68 -29.61
C SER A 22 -17.78 -0.41 -30.18
N PRO A 23 -17.27 -0.27 -31.42
CA PRO A 23 -16.37 -1.26 -32.01
C PRO A 23 -14.91 -1.06 -31.56
N ILE A 24 -14.24 -2.15 -31.19
CA ILE A 24 -12.83 -2.20 -30.82
C ILE A 24 -12.11 -3.25 -31.66
N ILE A 25 -10.90 -2.93 -32.12
CA ILE A 25 -10.03 -3.83 -32.86
C ILE A 25 -8.78 -4.09 -32.02
N GLY A 26 -8.58 -5.34 -31.62
CA GLY A 26 -7.35 -5.85 -31.01
C GLY A 26 -6.51 -6.65 -32.00
N GLU A 27 -5.43 -7.24 -31.51
CA GLU A 27 -4.44 -7.96 -32.29
C GLU A 27 -4.09 -9.34 -31.70
N ARG A 28 -3.88 -10.33 -32.56
CA ARG A 28 -3.32 -11.63 -32.15
C ARG A 28 -1.81 -11.48 -32.03
N VAL A 29 -1.29 -11.73 -30.84
CA VAL A 29 0.14 -11.70 -30.54
C VAL A 29 0.59 -13.02 -29.94
N LYS A 30 1.89 -13.31 -30.06
CA LYS A 30 2.49 -14.46 -29.40
C LYS A 30 3.04 -14.05 -28.04
N THR A 31 2.80 -14.91 -27.05
CA THR A 31 3.51 -14.86 -25.77
C THR A 31 4.97 -15.27 -25.96
N ILE A 32 5.82 -14.98 -24.96
CA ILE A 32 7.21 -15.45 -24.94
C ILE A 32 7.33 -16.98 -24.97
N ARG A 33 6.25 -17.69 -24.64
CA ARG A 33 6.15 -19.16 -24.70
C ARG A 33 5.57 -19.68 -26.02
N GLY A 34 5.34 -18.80 -26.99
CA GLY A 34 4.83 -19.14 -28.32
C GLY A 34 3.32 -19.39 -28.41
N LYS A 35 2.59 -19.30 -27.30
CA LYS A 35 1.11 -19.36 -27.27
C LYS A 35 0.49 -18.08 -27.83
N ASP A 36 -0.62 -18.22 -28.54
CA ASP A 36 -1.36 -17.09 -29.09
C ASP A 36 -2.33 -16.49 -28.05
N VAL A 37 -2.39 -15.16 -28.00
CA VAL A 37 -3.35 -14.38 -27.22
C VAL A 37 -3.92 -13.25 -28.06
N VAL A 38 -5.17 -12.87 -27.82
CA VAL A 38 -5.76 -11.66 -28.39
C VAL A 38 -5.57 -10.52 -27.39
N GLN A 39 -4.83 -9.51 -27.82
CA GLN A 39 -4.45 -8.36 -27.03
C GLN A 39 -5.26 -7.13 -27.44
N PHE A 40 -5.75 -6.40 -26.44
CA PHE A 40 -6.32 -5.06 -26.61
C PHE A 40 -5.63 -4.11 -25.64
N LEU A 41 -4.94 -3.10 -26.18
CA LEU A 41 -4.21 -2.10 -25.42
C LEU A 41 -4.87 -0.73 -25.54
N GLY A 42 -4.93 -0.01 -24.42
CA GLY A 42 -5.34 1.40 -24.40
C GLY A 42 -6.82 1.63 -24.67
N ILE A 43 -7.72 0.77 -24.17
CA ILE A 43 -9.17 0.96 -24.32
C ILE A 43 -9.64 2.08 -23.37
N PRO A 44 -10.29 3.15 -23.87
CA PRO A 44 -10.78 4.23 -23.02
C PRO A 44 -12.02 3.77 -22.24
N PHE A 45 -11.98 3.87 -20.91
CA PHE A 45 -13.13 3.60 -20.04
C PHE A 45 -13.78 4.87 -19.47
N ALA A 46 -13.07 6.00 -19.53
CA ALA A 46 -13.54 7.30 -19.08
C ALA A 46 -13.23 8.41 -20.10
N GLU A 47 -13.93 9.54 -19.99
CA GLU A 47 -13.47 10.77 -20.64
C GLU A 47 -12.16 11.27 -20.01
N PRO A 48 -11.27 11.91 -20.80
CA PRO A 48 -10.02 12.44 -20.28
C PRO A 48 -10.26 13.42 -19.11
N PRO A 49 -9.65 13.21 -17.93
CA PRO A 49 -9.88 14.02 -16.74
C PRO A 49 -9.07 15.33 -16.77
N ILE A 50 -9.19 16.08 -17.87
CA ILE A 50 -8.43 17.31 -18.15
C ILE A 50 -9.28 18.57 -17.95
N GLY A 51 -8.61 19.71 -17.76
CA GLY A 51 -9.28 20.99 -17.55
C GLY A 51 -10.21 20.93 -16.34
N ASN A 52 -11.48 21.28 -16.52
CA ASN A 52 -12.47 21.28 -15.43
C ASN A 52 -12.79 19.89 -14.86
N LEU A 53 -12.37 18.80 -15.51
CA LEU A 53 -12.50 17.43 -15.00
C LEU A 53 -11.31 17.00 -14.12
N ARG A 54 -10.23 17.79 -14.09
CA ARG A 54 -9.09 17.53 -13.19
C ARG A 54 -9.60 17.51 -11.74
N PHE A 55 -9.10 16.56 -10.95
CA PHE A 55 -9.48 16.27 -9.55
C PHE A 55 -10.93 15.78 -9.30
N ARG A 56 -11.83 15.88 -10.28
CA ARG A 56 -13.22 15.39 -10.15
C ARG A 56 -13.30 13.88 -10.37
N LYS A 57 -14.42 13.29 -9.95
CA LYS A 57 -14.77 11.90 -10.28
C LYS A 57 -14.76 11.69 -11.81
N PRO A 58 -14.34 10.51 -12.29
CA PRO A 58 -14.30 10.24 -13.71
C PRO A 58 -15.70 10.22 -14.32
N VAL A 59 -15.78 10.62 -15.59
CA VAL A 59 -16.99 10.55 -16.39
C VAL A 59 -16.87 9.33 -17.31
N PRO A 60 -17.87 8.42 -17.38
CA PRO A 60 -17.83 7.29 -18.30
C PRO A 60 -17.60 7.73 -19.75
N LYS A 61 -16.77 6.97 -20.48
CA LYS A 61 -16.51 7.27 -21.90
C LYS A 61 -17.81 7.21 -22.70
N LYS A 62 -18.06 8.20 -23.55
CA LYS A 62 -19.21 8.18 -24.46
C LYS A 62 -19.03 7.10 -25.53
N PRO A 63 -20.11 6.42 -25.96
CA PRO A 63 -20.03 5.45 -27.05
C PRO A 63 -19.49 6.07 -28.34
N TRP A 64 -18.76 5.28 -29.12
CA TRP A 64 -18.19 5.70 -30.40
C TRP A 64 -18.63 4.77 -31.54
N ARG A 65 -18.62 5.27 -32.78
CA ARG A 65 -19.05 4.50 -33.96
C ARG A 65 -17.88 4.02 -34.82
N GLU A 66 -16.80 4.78 -34.85
CA GLU A 66 -15.61 4.43 -35.62
C GLU A 66 -14.77 3.40 -34.86
N PRO A 67 -14.34 2.28 -35.49
CA PRO A 67 -13.53 1.26 -34.82
C PRO A 67 -12.28 1.82 -34.14
N PHE A 68 -12.18 1.61 -32.82
CA PHE A 68 -11.02 2.01 -32.04
C PHE A 68 -9.94 0.92 -32.14
N LYS A 69 -8.74 1.28 -32.61
CA LYS A 69 -7.59 0.38 -32.67
C LYS A 69 -6.89 0.31 -31.31
N ALA A 70 -7.14 -0.76 -30.58
CA ALA A 70 -6.59 -1.02 -29.27
C ALA A 70 -5.30 -1.85 -29.37
N ASN A 71 -4.24 -1.28 -29.93
CA ASN A 71 -2.96 -1.96 -30.16
C ASN A 71 -1.72 -1.15 -29.75
N THR A 72 -1.92 -0.08 -28.97
CA THR A 72 -0.84 0.78 -28.49
C THR A 72 -0.98 0.93 -26.98
N GLN A 73 0.14 0.84 -26.25
CA GLN A 73 0.13 1.09 -24.81
C GLN A 73 -0.38 2.50 -24.53
N PRO A 74 -1.32 2.67 -23.57
CA PRO A 74 -1.77 3.99 -23.20
C PRO A 74 -0.66 4.75 -22.48
N LYS A 75 -0.78 6.08 -22.47
CA LYS A 75 0.06 6.93 -21.63
C LYS A 75 -0.17 6.62 -20.16
N SER A 76 0.86 6.75 -19.35
CA SER A 76 0.75 6.68 -17.90
C SER A 76 0.13 7.97 -17.36
N CYS A 77 -0.49 7.87 -16.18
CA CYS A 77 -0.93 9.07 -15.47
C CYS A 77 0.28 9.89 -15.01
N VAL A 78 0.11 11.21 -14.93
CA VAL A 78 1.15 12.13 -14.45
C VAL A 78 1.60 11.72 -13.06
N GLN A 79 2.91 11.55 -12.89
CA GLN A 79 3.55 11.11 -11.66
C GLN A 79 5.00 11.59 -11.60
N SER A 80 5.59 11.60 -10.41
CA SER A 80 7.03 11.76 -10.24
C SER A 80 7.78 10.52 -10.74
N LEU A 81 9.01 10.70 -11.18
CA LEU A 81 9.92 9.60 -11.50
C LEU A 81 10.90 9.45 -10.34
N ASP A 82 11.20 8.21 -9.98
CA ASP A 82 12.29 7.90 -9.07
C ASP A 82 13.63 8.11 -9.78
N THR A 83 14.45 9.00 -9.23
CA THR A 83 15.81 9.27 -9.72
C THR A 83 16.86 9.06 -8.63
N TYR A 84 16.49 8.51 -7.46
CA TYR A 84 17.35 8.47 -6.28
C TYR A 84 18.57 7.57 -6.49
N PHE A 85 18.39 6.40 -7.13
CA PHE A 85 19.46 5.51 -7.54
C PHE A 85 19.85 5.66 -9.02
N GLY A 86 19.54 6.80 -9.64
CA GLY A 86 19.82 7.06 -11.06
C GLY A 86 19.16 6.03 -11.99
N ASP A 87 19.94 5.47 -12.91
CA ASP A 87 19.44 4.51 -13.91
C ASP A 87 19.42 3.05 -13.42
N PHE A 88 19.53 2.82 -12.10
CA PHE A 88 19.54 1.47 -11.54
C PHE A 88 18.22 0.72 -11.80
N ASP A 89 18.29 -0.41 -12.51
CA ASP A 89 17.14 -1.20 -12.96
C ASP A 89 16.16 -1.59 -11.83
N GLY A 90 16.65 -1.94 -10.64
CA GLY A 90 15.78 -2.29 -9.50
C GLY A 90 14.92 -1.13 -8.98
N SER A 91 15.25 0.11 -9.35
CA SER A 91 14.45 1.32 -9.11
C SER A 91 13.68 1.71 -10.37
N THR A 92 14.36 1.81 -11.53
CA THR A 92 13.75 2.29 -12.78
C THR A 92 12.74 1.33 -13.40
N MET A 93 12.74 0.04 -13.03
CA MET A 93 11.70 -0.91 -13.42
C MET A 93 10.29 -0.51 -12.95
N TRP A 94 10.20 0.35 -11.92
CA TRP A 94 8.94 0.89 -11.39
C TRP A 94 8.57 2.26 -11.98
N ASN A 95 9.51 2.91 -12.68
CA ASN A 95 9.25 4.18 -13.36
C ASN A 95 8.41 3.97 -14.61
N SER A 96 7.68 5.01 -14.99
CA SER A 96 6.89 4.95 -16.22
C SER A 96 7.77 4.70 -17.45
N ASN A 97 7.44 3.64 -18.20
CA ASN A 97 8.09 3.25 -19.45
C ASN A 97 7.36 3.79 -20.71
N VAL A 98 6.40 4.68 -20.52
CA VAL A 98 5.59 5.34 -21.57
C VAL A 98 5.47 6.83 -21.27
N PRO A 99 5.12 7.69 -22.24
CA PRO A 99 4.88 9.10 -21.97
C PRO A 99 3.77 9.31 -20.93
N MET A 100 3.94 10.30 -20.06
CA MET A 100 2.95 10.71 -19.07
C MET A 100 1.93 11.69 -19.65
N SER A 101 0.67 11.62 -19.18
CA SER A 101 -0.41 12.51 -19.56
C SER A 101 -1.55 12.47 -18.54
N GLU A 102 -2.31 13.56 -18.41
CA GLU A 102 -3.57 13.54 -17.64
C GLU A 102 -4.67 12.75 -18.35
N ASP A 103 -4.65 12.73 -19.69
CA ASP A 103 -5.41 11.77 -20.48
C ASP A 103 -4.74 10.39 -20.38
N CYS A 104 -5.07 9.66 -19.30
CA CYS A 104 -4.49 8.36 -18.95
C CYS A 104 -5.50 7.28 -18.55
N LEU A 105 -6.82 7.56 -18.57
CA LEU A 105 -7.86 6.63 -18.09
C LEU A 105 -8.21 5.56 -19.12
N TYR A 106 -7.28 4.61 -19.26
CA TYR A 106 -7.34 3.49 -20.19
C TYR A 106 -7.11 2.16 -19.47
N LEU A 107 -7.55 1.08 -20.10
CA LEU A 107 -7.28 -0.28 -19.66
C LEU A 107 -6.71 -1.14 -20.80
N ASN A 108 -5.95 -2.16 -20.41
CA ASN A 108 -5.44 -3.21 -21.27
C ASN A 108 -6.15 -4.52 -20.91
N LEU A 109 -6.43 -5.37 -21.89
CA LEU A 109 -6.93 -6.73 -21.65
C LEU A 109 -6.30 -7.74 -22.61
N ASN A 110 -5.98 -8.92 -22.08
CA ASN A 110 -5.51 -10.06 -22.86
C ASN A 110 -6.51 -11.22 -22.70
N VAL A 111 -6.89 -11.81 -23.84
CA VAL A 111 -7.80 -12.96 -23.93
C VAL A 111 -7.01 -14.15 -24.50
N PRO A 112 -7.12 -15.36 -23.92
CA PRO A 112 -6.46 -16.53 -24.49
C PRO A 112 -7.13 -16.90 -25.83
N ASP A 113 -6.34 -17.23 -26.86
CA ASP A 113 -6.89 -17.37 -28.21
C ASP A 113 -7.73 -18.64 -28.45
N ARG A 114 -7.58 -19.65 -27.58
CA ARG A 114 -8.26 -20.96 -27.69
C ARG A 114 -9.35 -21.12 -26.64
N VAL A 115 -10.40 -20.30 -26.73
CA VAL A 115 -11.59 -20.49 -25.88
C VAL A 115 -12.58 -21.40 -26.61
N GLU A 116 -13.00 -22.47 -25.94
CA GLU A 116 -14.08 -23.33 -26.45
C GLU A 116 -15.37 -22.51 -26.63
N PRO A 117 -16.09 -22.66 -27.76
CA PRO A 117 -17.35 -21.95 -27.98
C PRO A 117 -18.33 -22.17 -26.81
N GLY A 118 -18.81 -21.08 -26.22
CA GLY A 118 -19.76 -21.10 -25.10
C GLY A 118 -19.13 -21.18 -23.70
N ARG A 119 -17.81 -21.36 -23.58
CA ARG A 119 -17.11 -21.30 -22.28
C ARG A 119 -16.88 -19.84 -21.87
N LYS A 120 -17.36 -19.47 -20.68
CA LYS A 120 -17.04 -18.17 -20.05
C LYS A 120 -15.81 -18.32 -19.16
N LEU A 121 -14.85 -17.43 -19.30
CA LEU A 121 -13.58 -17.48 -18.58
C LEU A 121 -13.59 -16.63 -17.30
N PRO A 122 -12.90 -17.06 -16.24
CA PRO A 122 -12.64 -16.19 -15.08
C PRO A 122 -11.89 -14.93 -15.52
N VAL A 123 -12.18 -13.82 -14.86
CA VAL A 123 -11.59 -12.51 -15.17
C VAL A 123 -10.78 -12.04 -13.97
N MET A 124 -9.52 -11.70 -14.20
CA MET A 124 -8.62 -11.15 -13.20
C MET A 124 -8.31 -9.70 -13.54
N ILE A 125 -8.59 -8.79 -12.61
CA ILE A 125 -8.42 -7.35 -12.80
C ILE A 125 -7.27 -6.86 -11.91
N TRP A 126 -6.15 -6.51 -12.52
CA TRP A 126 -4.95 -5.99 -11.88
C TRP A 126 -5.08 -4.50 -11.56
N ILE A 127 -4.79 -4.15 -10.29
CA ILE A 127 -4.66 -2.78 -9.80
C ILE A 127 -3.22 -2.61 -9.30
N TYR A 128 -2.42 -1.77 -9.98
CA TYR A 128 -1.02 -1.58 -9.62
C TYR A 128 -0.83 -0.78 -8.32
N GLY A 129 0.34 -0.99 -7.69
CA GLY A 129 0.80 -0.32 -6.47
C GLY A 129 1.44 1.06 -6.70
N GLY A 130 2.51 1.40 -5.96
CA GLY A 130 3.20 2.68 -6.12
C GLY A 130 2.80 3.77 -5.13
N GLY A 131 2.43 3.39 -3.90
CA GLY A 131 2.16 4.34 -2.80
C GLY A 131 1.09 5.39 -3.09
N PHE A 132 0.18 5.11 -4.04
CA PHE A 132 -0.80 6.04 -4.61
C PHE A 132 -0.23 7.24 -5.36
N TRP A 133 1.09 7.37 -5.54
CA TRP A 133 1.73 8.50 -6.22
C TRP A 133 2.35 8.13 -7.58
N SER A 134 2.62 6.84 -7.83
CA SER A 134 3.20 6.32 -9.07
C SER A 134 2.58 5.00 -9.51
N GLY A 135 3.10 4.45 -10.61
CA GLY A 135 2.69 3.19 -11.22
C GLY A 135 1.95 3.38 -12.55
N CYS A 136 1.99 2.36 -13.40
CA CYS A 136 1.22 2.29 -14.64
C CYS A 136 1.07 0.84 -15.14
N ILE A 137 0.06 0.58 -15.96
CA ILE A 137 -0.20 -0.77 -16.49
C ILE A 137 0.74 -1.24 -17.60
N SER A 138 1.58 -0.34 -18.11
CA SER A 138 2.50 -0.63 -19.21
C SER A 138 3.83 -1.23 -18.72
N LEU A 139 4.10 -1.25 -17.42
CA LEU A 139 5.34 -1.79 -16.86
C LEU A 139 5.53 -3.26 -17.26
N ASP A 140 6.75 -3.62 -17.65
CA ASP A 140 7.12 -4.96 -18.14
C ASP A 140 6.77 -6.06 -17.12
N ILE A 141 6.93 -5.78 -15.83
CA ILE A 141 6.64 -6.72 -14.74
C ILE A 141 5.15 -7.09 -14.65
N TYR A 142 4.26 -6.27 -15.24
CA TYR A 142 2.82 -6.52 -15.31
C TYR A 142 2.38 -7.11 -16.66
N ASP A 143 3.30 -7.69 -17.45
CA ASP A 143 2.94 -8.35 -18.70
C ASP A 143 2.00 -9.54 -18.46
N THR A 144 0.72 -9.32 -18.77
CA THR A 144 -0.33 -10.29 -18.43
C THR A 144 -0.46 -11.45 -19.42
N LYS A 145 0.31 -11.45 -20.52
CA LYS A 145 0.19 -12.45 -21.60
C LYS A 145 0.48 -13.87 -21.11
N VAL A 146 1.52 -14.07 -20.29
CA VAL A 146 1.92 -15.40 -19.83
C VAL A 146 0.85 -15.97 -18.89
N LEU A 147 0.46 -15.22 -17.86
CA LEU A 147 -0.63 -15.62 -16.96
C LEU A 147 -1.93 -15.94 -17.73
N CYS A 148 -2.32 -15.07 -18.67
CA CYS A 148 -3.50 -15.25 -19.51
C CYS A 148 -3.48 -16.57 -20.30
N SER A 149 -2.37 -16.87 -21.00
CA SER A 149 -2.25 -18.03 -21.88
C SER A 149 -1.87 -19.34 -21.19
N GLU A 150 -1.24 -19.30 -20.02
CA GLU A 150 -0.89 -20.49 -19.25
C GLU A 150 -2.05 -20.99 -18.41
N GLU A 151 -2.92 -20.08 -17.98
CA GLU A 151 -4.01 -20.38 -17.07
C GLU A 151 -5.40 -20.16 -17.68
N ASP A 152 -5.54 -19.91 -18.97
CA ASP A 152 -6.87 -19.73 -19.62
C ASP A 152 -7.78 -18.77 -18.83
N VAL A 153 -7.23 -17.62 -18.44
CA VAL A 153 -7.93 -16.55 -17.72
C VAL A 153 -7.86 -15.27 -18.54
N ILE A 154 -8.89 -14.44 -18.45
CA ILE A 154 -8.80 -13.09 -19.01
C ILE A 154 -8.16 -12.20 -17.97
N VAL A 155 -7.10 -11.49 -18.35
CA VAL A 155 -6.43 -10.55 -17.44
C VAL A 155 -6.60 -9.13 -17.97
N VAL A 156 -7.15 -8.26 -17.12
CA VAL A 156 -7.36 -6.83 -17.36
C VAL A 156 -6.45 -6.05 -16.42
N ALA A 157 -5.86 -4.96 -16.88
CA ALA A 157 -5.16 -3.99 -16.05
C ALA A 157 -5.66 -2.58 -16.38
N MET A 158 -5.90 -1.73 -15.39
CA MET A 158 -6.33 -0.34 -15.63
C MET A 158 -5.37 0.71 -15.06
N ASN A 159 -5.24 1.82 -15.77
CA ASN A 159 -4.72 3.05 -15.19
C ASN A 159 -5.77 3.72 -14.31
N TYR A 160 -5.30 4.32 -13.22
CA TYR A 160 -6.07 5.21 -12.37
C TYR A 160 -5.22 6.43 -12.03
N ARG A 161 -5.84 7.60 -11.83
CA ARG A 161 -5.06 8.79 -11.46
C ARG A 161 -4.37 8.56 -10.12
N VAL A 162 -3.10 8.90 -10.08
CA VAL A 162 -2.23 8.86 -8.91
C VAL A 162 -1.87 10.27 -8.45
N SER A 163 -1.19 10.35 -7.32
CA SER A 163 -0.71 11.59 -6.70
C SER A 163 -1.86 12.60 -6.47
N MET A 164 -1.54 13.89 -6.47
CA MET A 164 -2.49 14.97 -6.28
C MET A 164 -3.63 14.95 -7.32
N PHE A 165 -3.38 14.44 -8.53
CA PHE A 165 -4.41 14.29 -9.57
C PHE A 165 -5.49 13.26 -9.23
N GLY A 166 -5.13 12.23 -8.47
CA GLY A 166 -6.04 11.17 -8.02
C GLY A 166 -6.62 11.40 -6.63
N PHE A 167 -5.92 12.11 -5.75
CA PHE A 167 -6.22 12.09 -4.32
C PHE A 167 -6.28 13.47 -3.65
N LEU A 168 -6.30 14.56 -4.41
CA LEU A 168 -6.58 15.89 -3.85
C LEU A 168 -7.97 15.93 -3.19
N TYR A 169 -8.02 16.32 -1.93
CA TYR A 169 -9.25 16.53 -1.16
C TYR A 169 -9.30 17.95 -0.63
N LEU A 170 -10.32 18.70 -1.04
CA LEU A 170 -10.61 20.06 -0.57
C LEU A 170 -11.97 20.16 0.13
N GLY A 171 -12.75 19.07 0.19
CA GLY A 171 -14.09 19.07 0.79
C GLY A 171 -15.14 19.84 -0.03
N ILE A 172 -14.86 20.13 -1.29
CA ILE A 172 -15.75 20.84 -2.24
C ILE A 172 -16.00 19.98 -3.49
N GLU A 173 -17.04 20.30 -4.26
CA GLU A 173 -17.46 19.50 -5.43
C GLU A 173 -16.36 19.34 -6.49
N GLY A 174 -15.52 20.37 -6.68
CA GLY A 174 -14.44 20.35 -7.66
C GLY A 174 -13.24 19.47 -7.29
N ALA A 175 -13.06 19.14 -6.01
CA ALA A 175 -12.01 18.24 -5.53
C ALA A 175 -12.50 17.47 -4.28
N PRO A 176 -13.40 16.49 -4.46
CA PRO A 176 -14.04 15.76 -3.36
C PRO A 176 -13.15 14.66 -2.77
N GLY A 177 -11.92 14.46 -3.28
CA GLY A 177 -11.05 13.34 -2.94
C GLY A 177 -11.36 12.05 -3.69
N ASN A 178 -10.47 11.07 -3.52
CA ASN A 178 -10.64 9.68 -3.99
C ASN A 178 -10.90 9.52 -5.49
N ALA A 179 -10.55 10.49 -6.34
CA ALA A 179 -10.76 10.42 -7.77
C ALA A 179 -10.11 9.17 -8.39
N GLY A 180 -8.91 8.80 -7.92
CA GLY A 180 -8.22 7.55 -8.31
C GLY A 180 -9.01 6.27 -7.96
N LEU A 181 -9.64 6.19 -6.78
CA LEU A 181 -10.51 5.05 -6.43
C LEU A 181 -11.78 5.00 -7.28
N TRP A 182 -12.32 6.18 -7.65
CA TRP A 182 -13.45 6.26 -8.56
C TRP A 182 -13.06 5.87 -9.99
N ASP A 183 -11.83 6.13 -10.43
CA ASP A 183 -11.28 5.65 -11.71
C ASP A 183 -11.24 4.12 -11.72
N GLN A 184 -10.69 3.51 -10.68
CA GLN A 184 -10.66 2.05 -10.51
C GLN A 184 -12.07 1.47 -10.49
N GLN A 185 -13.00 2.06 -9.74
CA GLN A 185 -14.39 1.60 -9.67
C GLN A 185 -15.08 1.67 -11.04
N LEU A 186 -14.86 2.74 -11.80
CA LEU A 186 -15.42 2.89 -13.13
C LEU A 186 -14.85 1.86 -14.10
N ALA A 187 -13.55 1.57 -14.03
CA ALA A 187 -12.91 0.51 -14.81
C ALA A 187 -13.46 -0.88 -14.44
N ILE A 188 -13.60 -1.21 -13.15
CA ILE A 188 -14.19 -2.48 -12.69
C ILE A 188 -15.64 -2.60 -13.20
N LYS A 189 -16.42 -1.52 -13.11
CA LYS A 189 -17.79 -1.48 -13.66
C LYS A 189 -17.80 -1.64 -15.18
N TRP A 190 -16.85 -1.03 -15.89
CA TRP A 190 -16.69 -1.18 -17.33
C TRP A 190 -16.41 -2.64 -17.70
N VAL A 191 -15.50 -3.31 -16.97
CA VAL A 191 -15.18 -4.73 -17.18
C VAL A 191 -16.42 -5.59 -16.93
N HIS A 192 -17.07 -5.45 -15.78
CA HIS A 192 -18.31 -6.17 -15.47
C HIS A 192 -19.37 -5.99 -16.57
N SER A 193 -19.47 -4.79 -17.13
CA SER A 193 -20.48 -4.48 -18.14
C SER A 193 -20.12 -4.91 -19.56
N ASN A 194 -18.88 -5.31 -19.85
CA ASN A 194 -18.44 -5.57 -21.23
C ASN A 194 -17.69 -6.90 -21.42
N ILE A 195 -17.20 -7.53 -20.36
CA ILE A 195 -16.24 -8.62 -20.49
C ILE A 195 -16.82 -9.89 -21.17
N GLU A 196 -18.14 -10.04 -21.14
CA GLU A 196 -18.82 -11.11 -21.88
C GLU A 196 -18.57 -11.03 -23.40
N ALA A 197 -18.45 -9.83 -23.97
CA ALA A 197 -18.11 -9.64 -25.38
C ALA A 197 -16.70 -10.16 -25.74
N PHE A 198 -15.84 -10.33 -24.74
CA PHE A 198 -14.49 -10.87 -24.85
C PHE A 198 -14.40 -12.34 -24.41
N GLY A 199 -15.53 -13.00 -24.08
CA GLY A 199 -15.57 -14.38 -23.59
C GLY A 199 -15.36 -14.52 -22.07
N GLY A 200 -15.36 -13.42 -21.32
CA GLY A 200 -15.25 -13.43 -19.87
C GLY A 200 -16.58 -13.68 -19.16
N ASP A 201 -16.50 -14.15 -17.93
CA ASP A 201 -17.64 -14.31 -17.04
C ASP A 201 -17.78 -13.08 -16.13
N PRO A 202 -18.81 -12.23 -16.30
CA PRO A 202 -19.04 -11.09 -15.40
C PRO A 202 -19.36 -11.54 -13.96
N GLU A 203 -19.77 -12.80 -13.76
CA GLU A 203 -20.05 -13.40 -12.44
C GLU A 203 -18.82 -14.08 -11.82
N SER A 204 -17.64 -13.99 -12.46
CA SER A 204 -16.39 -14.53 -11.95
C SER A 204 -15.23 -13.55 -12.12
N ILE A 205 -15.42 -12.35 -11.55
CA ILE A 205 -14.41 -11.29 -11.53
C ILE A 205 -13.63 -11.33 -10.21
N THR A 206 -12.30 -11.36 -10.32
CA THR A 206 -11.36 -11.27 -9.19
C THR A 206 -10.53 -10.00 -9.34
N ILE A 207 -10.64 -9.09 -8.39
CA ILE A 207 -9.73 -7.93 -8.31
C ILE A 207 -8.48 -8.33 -7.52
N PHE A 208 -7.30 -7.99 -8.02
CA PHE A 208 -6.03 -8.28 -7.37
C PHE A 208 -5.06 -7.12 -7.54
N GLY A 209 -4.25 -6.89 -6.52
CA GLY A 209 -3.30 -5.78 -6.51
C GLY A 209 -2.23 -5.99 -5.46
N GLU A 210 -1.15 -5.23 -5.60
CA GLU A 210 0.00 -5.23 -4.71
C GLU A 210 0.22 -3.83 -4.12
N SER A 211 0.73 -3.76 -2.89
CA SER A 211 1.01 -2.49 -2.19
C SER A 211 -0.24 -1.58 -2.13
N ALA A 212 -0.15 -0.35 -2.64
CA ALA A 212 -1.30 0.57 -2.76
C ALA A 212 -2.45 0.02 -3.62
N GLY A 213 -2.16 -0.87 -4.57
CA GLY A 213 -3.15 -1.62 -5.33
C GLY A 213 -3.89 -2.64 -4.47
N ALA A 214 -3.18 -3.32 -3.56
CA ALA A 214 -3.80 -4.21 -2.56
C ALA A 214 -4.64 -3.41 -1.55
N ALA A 215 -4.15 -2.25 -1.11
CA ALA A 215 -4.94 -1.32 -0.31
C ALA A 215 -6.21 -0.90 -1.06
N SER A 216 -6.11 -0.55 -2.35
CA SER A 216 -7.26 -0.25 -3.21
C SER A 216 -8.26 -1.41 -3.30
N VAL A 217 -7.79 -2.65 -3.51
CA VAL A 217 -8.64 -3.86 -3.51
C VAL A 217 -9.42 -3.97 -2.21
N SER A 218 -8.75 -3.83 -1.06
CA SER A 218 -9.44 -3.87 0.23
C SER A 218 -10.42 -2.70 0.40
N MET A 219 -10.12 -1.50 -0.09
CA MET A 219 -11.06 -0.37 -0.09
C MET A 219 -12.30 -0.64 -0.95
N HIS A 220 -12.15 -1.32 -2.10
CA HIS A 220 -13.28 -1.78 -2.91
C HIS A 220 -14.14 -2.83 -2.19
N MET A 221 -13.55 -3.65 -1.30
CA MET A 221 -14.34 -4.54 -0.43
C MET A 221 -15.15 -3.76 0.61
N LEU A 222 -14.64 -2.63 1.11
CA LEU A 222 -15.35 -1.77 2.07
C LEU A 222 -16.44 -0.92 1.39
N SER A 223 -16.22 -0.50 0.14
CA SER A 223 -17.14 0.39 -0.58
C SER A 223 -18.33 -0.36 -1.18
N GLN A 224 -19.54 -0.07 -0.68
CA GLN A 224 -20.81 -0.57 -1.25
C GLN A 224 -21.02 -0.20 -2.72
N LYS A 225 -20.32 0.84 -3.21
CA LYS A 225 -20.37 1.28 -4.61
C LYS A 225 -19.56 0.38 -5.54
N SER A 226 -18.67 -0.45 -4.99
CA SER A 226 -17.83 -1.39 -5.75
C SER A 226 -18.28 -2.84 -5.61
N THR A 227 -18.89 -3.23 -4.48
CA THR A 227 -19.23 -4.62 -4.18
C THR A 227 -20.05 -5.39 -5.24
N PRO A 228 -20.93 -4.76 -6.05
CA PRO A 228 -21.68 -5.49 -7.07
C PRO A 228 -20.85 -5.93 -8.28
N TYR A 229 -19.66 -5.35 -8.50
CA TYR A 229 -18.93 -5.48 -9.78
C TYR A 229 -17.75 -6.45 -9.73
N PHE A 230 -17.54 -7.14 -8.60
CA PHE A 230 -16.52 -8.18 -8.48
C PHE A 230 -16.98 -9.27 -7.50
N ASN A 231 -16.39 -10.44 -7.65
CA ASN A 231 -16.72 -11.62 -6.86
C ASN A 231 -15.65 -11.85 -5.80
N ARG A 232 -14.36 -11.86 -6.15
CA ARG A 232 -13.25 -12.25 -5.25
C ARG A 232 -12.17 -11.17 -5.16
N ALA A 233 -11.35 -11.26 -4.13
CA ALA A 233 -10.30 -10.29 -3.87
C ALA A 233 -8.96 -10.97 -3.52
N ILE A 234 -7.87 -10.41 -4.05
CA ILE A 234 -6.51 -10.78 -3.67
C ILE A 234 -5.75 -9.52 -3.23
N ILE A 235 -5.17 -9.54 -2.03
CA ILE A 235 -4.37 -8.44 -1.47
C ILE A 235 -2.93 -8.91 -1.23
N GLN A 236 -1.98 -8.30 -1.95
CA GLN A 236 -0.56 -8.65 -1.87
C GLN A 236 0.19 -7.53 -1.15
N SER A 237 0.73 -7.82 0.02
CA SER A 237 1.64 -6.91 0.75
C SER A 237 1.03 -5.54 1.07
N GLY A 238 -0.30 -5.41 1.14
CA GLY A 238 -0.97 -4.14 1.45
C GLY A 238 -2.44 -4.30 1.81
N SER A 239 -2.96 -3.37 2.60
CA SER A 239 -4.40 -3.30 2.95
C SER A 239 -4.79 -1.90 3.41
N VAL A 240 -6.09 -1.63 3.46
CA VAL A 240 -6.68 -0.40 4.01
C VAL A 240 -6.39 -0.20 5.50
N ALA A 241 -5.92 -1.25 6.21
CA ALA A 241 -5.53 -1.19 7.61
C ALA A 241 -4.07 -0.74 7.83
N ALA A 242 -3.32 -0.49 6.73
CA ALA A 242 -1.98 0.06 6.81
C ALA A 242 -2.01 1.55 7.20
N PRO A 243 -1.07 2.04 8.03
CA PRO A 243 -1.05 3.43 8.47
C PRO A 243 -0.96 4.47 7.34
N TRP A 244 -0.32 4.10 6.22
CA TRP A 244 -0.11 4.96 5.06
C TRP A 244 -1.27 4.94 4.05
N ALA A 245 -2.25 4.05 4.22
CA ALA A 245 -3.26 3.78 3.19
C ALA A 245 -4.38 4.83 3.12
N THR A 246 -4.66 5.54 4.22
CA THR A 246 -5.73 6.54 4.29
C THR A 246 -5.34 7.76 5.09
N GLU A 247 -5.89 8.91 4.73
CA GLU A 247 -5.72 10.17 5.44
C GLU A 247 -7.04 10.74 5.96
N THR A 248 -6.96 11.55 7.01
CA THR A 248 -8.08 12.32 7.53
C THR A 248 -8.37 13.54 6.66
N ARG A 249 -9.63 13.98 6.60
CA ARG A 249 -10.05 15.18 5.86
C ARG A 249 -9.25 16.42 6.26
N GLN A 250 -9.00 16.61 7.56
CA GLN A 250 -8.31 17.77 8.08
C GLN A 250 -6.85 17.82 7.64
N VAL A 251 -6.15 16.67 7.64
CA VAL A 251 -4.76 16.60 7.20
C VAL A 251 -4.67 16.79 5.68
N ALA A 252 -5.57 16.16 4.91
CA ALA A 252 -5.60 16.32 3.45
C ALA A 252 -5.79 17.79 3.01
N ILE A 253 -6.71 18.53 3.66
CA ILE A 253 -6.91 19.96 3.41
C ILE A 253 -5.63 20.76 3.76
N ARG A 254 -5.00 20.47 4.90
CA ARG A 254 -3.76 21.15 5.32
C ARG A 254 -2.63 20.95 4.32
N ARG A 255 -2.44 19.72 3.80
CA ARG A 255 -1.43 19.43 2.77
C ARG A 255 -1.68 20.25 1.51
N ALA A 256 -2.94 20.39 1.09
CA ALA A 256 -3.29 21.22 -0.07
C ALA A 256 -2.97 22.70 0.15
N ILE A 257 -3.16 23.23 1.36
CA ILE A 257 -2.75 24.61 1.71
C ILE A 257 -1.23 24.79 1.62
N VAL A 258 -0.44 23.84 2.12
CA VAL A 258 1.03 23.89 2.02
C VAL A 258 1.48 23.96 0.56
N VAL A 259 0.86 23.18 -0.33
CA VAL A 259 1.13 23.25 -1.77
C VAL A 259 0.74 24.61 -2.36
N TYR A 260 -0.44 25.13 -1.99
CA TYR A 260 -0.93 26.44 -2.46
C TYR A 260 0.05 27.57 -2.11
N GLU A 261 0.56 27.57 -0.87
CA GLU A 261 1.54 28.55 -0.39
C GLU A 261 2.89 28.37 -1.10
N TYR A 262 3.38 27.14 -1.25
CA TYR A 262 4.63 26.83 -1.94
C TYR A 262 4.60 27.26 -3.41
N MET A 263 3.47 27.02 -4.10
CA MET A 263 3.25 27.43 -5.48
C MET A 263 3.05 28.95 -5.66
N LYS A 264 2.99 29.70 -4.56
CA LYS A 264 2.79 31.16 -4.48
C LYS A 264 1.53 31.61 -5.20
N CYS A 265 0.45 30.83 -5.06
CA CYS A 265 -0.84 31.12 -5.68
C CYS A 265 -1.54 32.36 -5.11
N GLY A 266 -1.20 32.73 -3.88
CA GLY A 266 -1.78 33.85 -3.15
C GLY A 266 -1.57 33.70 -1.64
N ASN A 267 -2.13 34.63 -0.87
CA ASN A 267 -2.08 34.57 0.59
C ASN A 267 -3.29 33.81 1.13
N MET A 268 -3.06 32.79 1.94
CA MET A 268 -4.10 32.13 2.72
C MET A 268 -4.15 32.72 4.13
N SER A 269 -5.34 32.78 4.74
CA SER A 269 -5.47 33.25 6.13
C SER A 269 -4.75 32.29 7.09
N HIS A 270 -4.15 32.83 8.15
CA HIS A 270 -3.62 31.99 9.24
C HIS A 270 -4.74 31.33 10.06
N ASN A 271 -5.97 31.82 9.97
CA ASN A 271 -7.14 31.24 10.61
C ASN A 271 -7.78 30.17 9.70
N PRO A 272 -7.78 28.88 10.07
CA PRO A 272 -8.33 27.81 9.22
C PRO A 272 -9.81 27.94 8.89
N ILE A 273 -10.58 28.68 9.70
CA ILE A 273 -12.01 28.92 9.48
C ILE A 273 -12.24 29.83 8.27
N GLU A 274 -11.27 30.68 7.94
CA GLU A 274 -11.33 31.64 6.83
C GLU A 274 -10.71 31.09 5.53
N TRP A 275 -10.31 29.81 5.52
CA TRP A 275 -9.72 29.22 4.33
C TRP A 275 -10.73 29.09 3.21
N ASP A 276 -10.36 29.58 2.02
CA ASP A 276 -11.17 29.52 0.82
C ASP A 276 -10.60 28.46 -0.13
N MET A 277 -11.27 27.30 -0.13
CA MET A 277 -10.86 26.15 -0.95
C MET A 277 -11.05 26.37 -2.45
N GLU A 278 -11.93 27.29 -2.86
CA GLU A 278 -12.13 27.59 -4.28
C GLU A 278 -10.92 28.33 -4.87
N LYS A 279 -10.22 29.14 -4.06
CA LYS A 279 -8.93 29.75 -4.47
C LYS A 279 -7.85 28.70 -4.68
N VAL A 280 -7.81 27.69 -3.79
CA VAL A 280 -6.85 26.59 -3.88
C VAL A 280 -7.12 25.79 -5.16
N LEU A 281 -8.38 25.41 -5.38
CA LEU A 281 -8.80 24.69 -6.58
C LEU A 281 -8.48 25.48 -7.86
N SER A 282 -8.83 26.76 -7.90
CA SER A 282 -8.58 27.61 -9.08
C SER A 282 -7.09 27.66 -9.44
N CYS A 283 -6.21 27.85 -8.45
CA CYS A 283 -4.77 27.84 -8.71
C CYS A 283 -4.27 26.49 -9.27
N LEU A 284 -4.77 25.38 -8.73
CA LEU A 284 -4.37 24.05 -9.16
C LEU A 284 -4.95 23.65 -10.52
N LEU A 285 -6.11 24.18 -10.90
CA LEU A 285 -6.68 24.02 -12.24
C LEU A 285 -5.89 24.82 -13.29
N GLU A 286 -5.41 26.01 -12.94
CA GLU A 286 -4.58 26.86 -13.82
C GLU A 286 -3.13 26.37 -13.96
N ALA A 287 -2.62 25.63 -12.98
CA ALA A 287 -1.26 25.12 -12.99
C ALA A 287 -1.02 24.06 -14.08
N SER A 288 0.20 24.02 -14.62
CA SER A 288 0.65 22.89 -15.43
C SER A 288 0.82 21.64 -14.56
N ALA A 289 0.71 20.46 -15.17
CA ALA A 289 0.89 19.21 -14.47
C ALA A 289 2.31 19.07 -13.88
N ASP A 290 3.33 19.58 -14.58
CA ASP A 290 4.71 19.62 -14.08
C ASP A 290 4.88 20.49 -12.83
N LYS A 291 4.24 21.66 -12.78
CA LYS A 291 4.32 22.54 -11.60
C LYS A 291 3.69 21.89 -10.37
N ILE A 292 2.62 21.11 -10.54
CA ILE A 292 2.01 20.34 -9.46
C ILE A 292 2.97 19.25 -8.99
N ARG A 293 3.54 18.47 -9.93
CA ARG A 293 4.50 17.40 -9.64
C ARG A 293 5.72 17.88 -8.84
N GLU A 294 6.26 19.05 -9.18
CA GLU A 294 7.37 19.67 -8.43
C GLU A 294 7.00 20.09 -7.00
N ALA A 295 5.72 20.35 -6.72
CA ALA A 295 5.24 20.83 -5.43
C ALA A 295 4.62 19.72 -4.55
N GLU A 296 4.24 18.59 -5.13
CA GLU A 296 3.40 17.57 -4.48
C GLU A 296 4.04 16.93 -3.23
N TRP A 297 5.38 16.91 -3.15
CA TRP A 297 6.14 16.32 -2.04
C TRP A 297 6.49 17.29 -0.91
N VAL A 298 6.26 18.59 -1.09
CA VAL A 298 6.55 19.62 -0.07
C VAL A 298 5.89 19.34 1.29
N PRO A 299 4.66 18.79 1.37
CA PRO A 299 4.01 18.52 2.66
C PRO A 299 4.52 17.28 3.42
N VAL A 300 5.45 16.51 2.87
CA VAL A 300 5.90 15.22 3.43
C VAL A 300 6.78 15.45 4.65
N MET A 301 6.52 14.71 5.73
CA MET A 301 7.16 14.96 7.03
C MET A 301 7.77 13.73 7.70
N GLU A 302 7.39 12.52 7.27
CA GLU A 302 7.71 11.26 7.95
C GLU A 302 8.05 10.11 6.96
N PHE A 303 8.50 8.97 7.49
CA PHE A 303 8.77 7.75 6.71
C PHE A 303 7.47 7.10 6.22
N ALA A 304 7.46 6.63 4.97
CA ALA A 304 6.28 6.06 4.31
C ALA A 304 5.03 6.98 4.41
N ASP A 305 5.25 8.29 4.46
CA ASP A 305 4.24 9.34 4.46
C ASP A 305 3.97 9.78 3.02
N PHE A 306 3.07 9.07 2.34
CA PHE A 306 2.64 9.45 1.01
C PHE A 306 1.63 10.62 1.12
N PRO A 307 1.88 11.77 0.47
CA PRO A 307 1.13 13.00 0.75
C PRO A 307 -0.30 12.96 0.21
N TRP A 308 -0.53 12.23 -0.89
CA TRP A 308 -1.80 12.17 -1.61
C TRP A 308 -2.29 10.72 -1.66
N VAL A 309 -3.08 10.34 -0.66
CA VAL A 309 -3.66 9.01 -0.50
C VAL A 309 -5.17 9.11 -0.32
N PRO A 310 -5.91 7.99 -0.40
CA PRO A 310 -7.35 7.98 -0.14
C PRO A 310 -7.74 8.68 1.17
N VAL A 311 -8.86 9.40 1.14
CA VAL A 311 -9.42 10.13 2.29
C VAL A 311 -10.71 9.46 2.74
N ILE A 312 -10.96 9.45 4.05
CA ILE A 312 -12.26 9.06 4.61
C ILE A 312 -13.29 10.16 4.29
N ASP A 313 -13.91 10.04 3.12
CA ASP A 313 -14.74 11.06 2.47
C ASP A 313 -16.23 10.95 2.81
N SER A 314 -16.65 9.91 3.53
CA SER A 314 -18.06 9.55 3.79
C SER A 314 -18.88 9.28 2.53
N ASP A 315 -18.23 8.95 1.42
CA ASP A 315 -18.90 8.55 0.18
C ASP A 315 -18.32 7.23 -0.35
N PHE A 316 -17.04 7.22 -0.74
CA PHE A 316 -16.37 5.97 -1.08
C PHE A 316 -15.98 5.18 0.18
N LEU A 317 -15.37 5.87 1.16
CA LEU A 317 -15.02 5.33 2.47
C LEU A 317 -15.88 6.00 3.53
N ILE A 318 -16.85 5.25 4.06
CA ILE A 318 -17.86 5.79 4.98
C ILE A 318 -17.30 6.05 6.38
N GLU A 319 -16.39 5.20 6.84
CA GLU A 319 -15.80 5.20 8.18
C GLU A 319 -14.36 4.70 8.15
N THR A 320 -13.69 4.68 9.31
CA THR A 320 -12.30 4.21 9.41
C THR A 320 -12.19 2.70 9.17
N ALA A 321 -11.07 2.26 8.60
CA ALA A 321 -10.76 0.83 8.41
C ALA A 321 -10.94 0.02 9.70
N ALA A 322 -10.41 0.50 10.83
CA ALA A 322 -10.56 -0.16 12.12
C ALA A 322 -12.02 -0.41 12.51
N THR A 323 -12.92 0.56 12.22
CA THR A 323 -14.35 0.43 12.51
C THR A 323 -15.01 -0.59 11.58
N SER A 324 -14.74 -0.50 10.26
CA SER A 324 -15.31 -1.43 9.29
C SER A 324 -14.86 -2.86 9.52
N LEU A 325 -13.57 -3.07 9.85
CA LEU A 325 -13.02 -4.39 10.14
C LEU A 325 -13.58 -4.99 11.44
N LYS A 326 -13.75 -4.17 12.48
CA LYS A 326 -14.37 -4.61 13.74
C LYS A 326 -15.82 -5.02 13.56
N ASN A 327 -16.59 -4.28 12.77
CA ASN A 327 -18.03 -4.48 12.61
C ASN A 327 -18.41 -5.42 11.45
N GLY A 328 -17.45 -5.84 10.62
CA GLY A 328 -17.72 -6.67 9.45
C GLY A 328 -18.35 -5.90 8.28
N HIS A 329 -18.14 -4.59 8.21
CA HIS A 329 -18.66 -3.71 7.14
C HIS A 329 -17.79 -3.77 5.89
N PHE A 330 -17.75 -4.94 5.27
CA PHE A 330 -17.05 -5.19 4.01
C PHE A 330 -17.72 -6.35 3.27
N LYS A 331 -17.47 -6.48 1.97
CA LYS A 331 -17.96 -7.60 1.16
C LYS A 331 -17.40 -8.91 1.73
N LYS A 332 -18.29 -9.78 2.21
CA LYS A 332 -17.95 -11.15 2.63
C LYS A 332 -17.85 -12.03 1.39
N THR A 333 -16.64 -12.40 1.01
CA THR A 333 -16.38 -13.22 -0.18
C THR A 333 -15.17 -14.14 0.05
N GLN A 334 -14.54 -14.66 -1.00
CA GLN A 334 -13.24 -15.30 -0.91
C GLN A 334 -12.11 -14.27 -0.99
N LEU A 335 -11.12 -14.42 -0.11
CA LEU A 335 -9.94 -13.56 0.01
C LEU A 335 -8.66 -14.40 -0.06
N LEU A 336 -7.72 -13.99 -0.90
CA LEU A 336 -6.33 -14.43 -0.83
C LEU A 336 -5.48 -13.25 -0.36
N ALA A 337 -4.73 -13.41 0.71
CA ALA A 337 -3.89 -12.37 1.28
C ALA A 337 -2.45 -12.85 1.43
N GLY A 338 -1.48 -11.94 1.50
CA GLY A 338 -0.12 -12.34 1.88
C GLY A 338 0.85 -11.19 2.02
N SER A 339 2.06 -11.55 2.44
CA SER A 339 3.16 -10.62 2.69
C SER A 339 4.48 -11.27 2.30
N ASN A 340 5.45 -10.44 1.99
CA ASN A 340 6.82 -10.85 1.73
C ASN A 340 7.62 -10.90 3.04
N ASN A 341 8.79 -11.51 3.00
CA ASN A 341 9.61 -11.70 4.18
C ASN A 341 10.23 -10.38 4.67
N ASP A 342 10.68 -9.50 3.78
CA ASP A 342 11.43 -8.28 4.12
C ASP A 342 10.78 -7.06 3.42
N GLU A 343 9.66 -6.60 4.00
CA GLU A 343 8.74 -5.62 3.39
C GLU A 343 9.23 -4.17 3.42
N ALA A 344 10.02 -3.78 4.42
CA ALA A 344 10.30 -2.36 4.67
C ALA A 344 11.65 -1.89 4.16
N ILE A 345 12.62 -2.80 4.00
CA ILE A 345 13.99 -2.42 3.65
C ILE A 345 14.09 -1.67 2.32
N TYR A 346 13.21 -1.96 1.36
CA TYR A 346 13.10 -1.18 0.12
C TYR A 346 12.84 0.30 0.40
N PHE A 347 11.98 0.65 1.36
CA PHE A 347 11.65 2.03 1.70
C PHE A 347 12.69 2.66 2.63
N ILE A 348 13.26 1.88 3.56
CA ILE A 348 14.23 2.36 4.55
C ILE A 348 15.44 3.00 3.86
N VAL A 349 15.93 2.40 2.77
CA VAL A 349 17.15 2.86 2.09
C VAL A 349 16.98 4.19 1.35
N TYR A 350 15.75 4.56 0.97
CA TYR A 350 15.45 5.89 0.41
C TYR A 350 15.40 6.97 1.49
N GLN A 351 14.94 6.62 2.70
CA GLN A 351 14.75 7.60 3.77
C GLN A 351 16.04 7.87 4.55
N LEU A 352 16.88 6.86 4.76
CA LEU A 352 18.12 6.97 5.53
C LEU A 352 19.34 7.13 4.62
N ALA A 353 19.36 8.19 3.81
CA ALA A 353 20.47 8.47 2.89
C ALA A 353 21.83 8.66 3.60
N ASP A 354 21.83 9.07 4.87
CA ASP A 354 23.04 9.20 5.69
C ASP A 354 23.62 7.84 6.12
N VAL A 355 22.77 6.81 6.19
CA VAL A 355 23.15 5.43 6.55
C VAL A 355 23.37 4.58 5.30
N PHE A 356 22.56 4.76 4.27
CA PHE A 356 22.57 4.03 3.00
C PHE A 356 22.85 4.97 1.81
N PRO A 357 24.03 5.60 1.74
CA PRO A 357 24.33 6.55 0.67
C PRO A 357 24.40 5.83 -0.67
N PRO A 358 23.74 6.33 -1.75
CA PRO A 358 23.74 5.68 -3.06
C PRO A 358 25.14 5.37 -3.62
N SER A 359 26.13 6.22 -3.30
CA SER A 359 27.51 6.05 -3.74
C SER A 359 28.22 4.81 -3.19
N GLU A 360 27.78 4.28 -2.04
CA GLU A 360 28.39 3.09 -1.41
C GLU A 360 27.44 1.89 -1.34
N PHE A 361 26.19 2.09 -1.76
CA PHE A 361 25.07 1.19 -1.51
C PHE A 361 25.27 -0.21 -2.09
N PHE A 362 25.86 -0.30 -3.28
CA PHE A 362 26.08 -1.56 -3.99
C PHE A 362 27.40 -2.23 -3.65
N GLU A 363 28.29 -1.56 -2.92
CA GLU A 363 29.62 -2.09 -2.56
C GLU A 363 29.67 -2.63 -1.12
N LYS A 364 28.82 -2.10 -0.24
CA LYS A 364 28.79 -2.43 1.18
C LYS A 364 27.51 -3.20 1.55
N SER A 365 27.61 -4.00 2.60
CA SER A 365 26.47 -4.67 3.25
C SER A 365 26.36 -4.36 4.74
N GLU A 366 27.43 -3.86 5.34
CA GLU A 366 27.49 -3.51 6.77
C GLU A 366 27.28 -2.01 6.99
N PHE A 367 26.02 -1.56 6.97
CA PHE A 367 25.68 -0.15 7.16
C PHE A 367 25.46 0.22 8.63
N ILE A 368 24.81 -0.65 9.41
CA ILE A 368 24.49 -0.42 10.81
C ILE A 368 25.32 -1.37 11.68
N LYS A 369 26.35 -0.83 12.34
CA LYS A 369 27.33 -1.63 13.11
C LYS A 369 27.21 -1.49 14.62
N SER A 370 26.34 -0.61 15.11
CA SER A 370 26.19 -0.33 16.54
C SER A 370 24.74 -0.04 16.90
N ARG A 371 24.43 -0.26 18.19
CA ARG A 371 23.15 0.11 18.80
C ARG A 371 22.86 1.60 18.65
N GLU A 372 23.88 2.45 18.73
CA GLU A 372 23.73 3.91 18.60
C GLU A 372 23.22 4.29 17.21
N THR A 373 23.84 3.76 16.14
CA THR A 373 23.38 4.00 14.77
C THR A 373 21.97 3.44 14.59
N TRP A 374 21.68 2.26 15.14
CA TRP A 374 20.34 1.68 15.11
C TRP A 374 19.28 2.57 15.79
N LEU A 375 19.56 3.07 16.99
CA LEU A 375 18.67 3.99 17.71
C LEU A 375 18.42 5.29 16.93
N ARG A 376 19.47 5.85 16.31
CA ARG A 376 19.34 7.03 15.45
C ARG A 376 18.46 6.73 14.23
N SER A 377 18.70 5.59 13.57
CA SER A 377 17.91 5.14 12.42
C SER A 377 16.43 5.00 12.76
N ILE A 378 16.08 4.28 13.85
CA ILE A 378 14.66 4.13 14.21
C ILE A 378 14.01 5.46 14.63
N THR A 379 14.76 6.38 15.23
CA THR A 379 14.25 7.69 15.63
C THR A 379 13.90 8.56 14.41
N ASN A 380 14.62 8.39 13.30
CA ASN A 380 14.33 9.07 12.04
C ASN A 380 13.16 8.44 11.26
N LEU A 381 12.83 7.17 11.54
CA LEU A 381 11.85 6.40 10.78
C LEU A 381 10.49 6.23 11.49
N LEU A 382 10.46 6.25 12.82
CA LEU A 382 9.20 6.09 13.55
C LEU A 382 8.35 7.37 13.48
N PRO A 383 7.01 7.25 13.36
CA PRO A 383 6.10 8.39 13.44
C PRO A 383 6.33 9.25 14.68
N ARG A 384 6.25 10.58 14.54
CA ARG A 384 6.61 11.52 15.62
C ARG A 384 5.79 11.32 16.89
N GLN A 385 4.54 10.88 16.75
CA GLN A 385 3.67 10.55 17.88
C GLN A 385 4.23 9.43 18.77
N LEU A 386 4.88 8.43 18.17
CA LEU A 386 5.50 7.33 18.90
C LEU A 386 6.76 7.79 19.64
N LEU A 387 7.53 8.69 19.02
CA LEU A 387 8.73 9.28 19.63
C LEU A 387 8.41 10.16 20.84
N LYS A 388 7.26 10.84 20.83
CA LYS A 388 6.81 11.69 21.95
C LYS A 388 6.45 10.90 23.20
N SER A 389 6.06 9.63 23.07
CA SER A 389 5.78 8.76 24.21
C SER A 389 7.01 7.94 24.55
N SER A 390 7.71 8.32 25.63
CA SER A 390 8.88 7.58 26.11
C SER A 390 8.56 6.11 26.40
N LEU A 391 7.37 5.83 26.92
CA LEU A 391 6.92 4.47 27.22
C LEU A 391 6.71 3.65 25.94
N ALA A 392 6.02 4.20 24.94
CA ALA A 392 5.84 3.51 23.66
C ALA A 392 7.19 3.28 22.97
N LEU A 393 8.06 4.29 22.92
CA LEU A 393 9.39 4.17 22.33
C LEU A 393 10.24 3.09 23.00
N GLN A 394 10.28 3.04 24.34
CA GLN A 394 11.02 2.01 25.07
C GLN A 394 10.44 0.61 24.83
N ALA A 395 9.12 0.47 24.71
CA ALA A 395 8.48 -0.80 24.39
C ALA A 395 8.83 -1.26 22.96
N ILE A 396 8.88 -0.34 21.99
CA ILE A 396 9.29 -0.62 20.61
C ILE A 396 10.75 -1.07 20.57
N ILE A 397 11.64 -0.34 21.26
CA ILE A 397 13.05 -0.71 21.38
C ILE A 397 13.17 -2.11 21.98
N HIS A 398 12.46 -2.39 23.08
CA HIS A 398 12.49 -3.70 23.73
C HIS A 398 11.99 -4.83 22.83
N GLU A 399 10.94 -4.61 22.02
CA GLU A 399 10.40 -5.67 21.18
C GLU A 399 11.31 -6.00 19.98
N TYR A 400 12.04 -5.01 19.44
CA TYR A 400 12.77 -5.16 18.19
C TYR A 400 14.29 -5.11 18.30
N GLU A 401 14.86 -4.69 19.42
CA GLU A 401 16.31 -4.70 19.61
C GLU A 401 16.87 -6.14 19.49
N PRO A 402 17.93 -6.38 18.70
CA PRO A 402 18.57 -7.69 18.64
C PRO A 402 19.10 -8.14 19.99
N PHE A 403 18.66 -9.31 20.46
CA PHE A 403 19.09 -9.89 21.75
C PHE A 403 20.17 -10.97 21.62
N ASN A 404 20.37 -11.55 20.44
CA ASN A 404 21.35 -12.62 20.25
C ASN A 404 22.77 -12.05 20.23
N LEU A 405 23.65 -12.60 21.08
CA LEU A 405 25.05 -12.17 21.18
C LEU A 405 25.99 -13.17 20.48
N PRO A 406 27.03 -12.69 19.76
CA PRO A 406 27.31 -11.28 19.45
C PRO A 406 26.39 -10.72 18.36
N VAL A 407 25.82 -9.53 18.58
CA VAL A 407 24.97 -8.86 17.57
C VAL A 407 25.81 -8.53 16.34
N GLN A 408 25.40 -9.01 15.18
CA GLN A 408 26.05 -8.75 13.89
C GLN A 408 25.43 -7.53 13.20
N PRO A 409 26.15 -6.86 12.28
CA PRO A 409 25.59 -5.74 11.50
C PRO A 409 24.25 -6.05 10.83
N MET A 410 24.08 -7.27 10.30
CA MET A 410 22.83 -7.68 9.68
C MET A 410 21.67 -7.86 10.65
N ASP A 411 21.93 -8.15 11.93
CA ASP A 411 20.85 -8.27 12.92
C ASP A 411 20.20 -6.91 13.18
N TRP A 412 20.98 -5.82 13.16
CA TRP A 412 20.45 -4.45 13.23
C TRP A 412 19.59 -4.09 12.02
N ILE A 413 20.05 -4.42 10.81
CA ILE A 413 19.30 -4.13 9.59
C ILE A 413 17.98 -4.91 9.57
N LYS A 414 18.03 -6.22 9.84
CA LYS A 414 16.83 -7.07 9.95
C LYS A 414 15.88 -6.58 11.03
N SER A 415 16.40 -6.12 12.16
CA SER A 415 15.57 -5.56 13.23
C SER A 415 14.73 -4.37 12.76
N ILE A 416 15.34 -3.40 12.06
CA ILE A 416 14.61 -2.23 11.54
C ILE A 416 13.62 -2.63 10.44
N ASP A 417 14.04 -3.50 9.51
CA ASP A 417 13.14 -4.03 8.47
C ASP A 417 11.92 -4.70 9.10
N ARG A 418 12.11 -5.58 10.09
CA ARG A 418 10.98 -6.24 10.76
C ARG A 418 10.11 -5.26 11.53
N MET A 419 10.69 -4.27 12.19
CA MET A 419 9.94 -3.26 12.93
C MET A 419 8.98 -2.49 12.01
N LEU A 420 9.49 -1.99 10.89
CA LEU A 420 8.71 -1.16 9.98
C LEU A 420 7.87 -2.01 9.01
N GLY A 421 8.34 -3.19 8.63
CA GLY A 421 7.62 -4.15 7.80
C GLY A 421 6.37 -4.67 8.51
N ASP A 422 6.49 -4.93 9.81
CA ASP A 422 5.35 -5.26 10.66
C ASP A 422 4.35 -4.10 10.74
N PHE A 423 4.83 -2.90 11.08
CA PHE A 423 3.98 -1.75 11.32
C PHE A 423 3.25 -1.27 10.06
N HIS A 424 3.95 -1.18 8.92
CA HIS A 424 3.42 -0.62 7.69
C HIS A 424 2.74 -1.64 6.76
N PHE A 425 3.10 -2.93 6.82
CA PHE A 425 2.64 -3.92 5.84
C PHE A 425 2.03 -5.17 6.50
N THR A 426 2.87 -6.06 7.04
CA THR A 426 2.46 -7.42 7.46
C THR A 426 1.29 -7.39 8.45
N CYS A 427 1.33 -6.49 9.44
CA CYS A 427 0.27 -6.46 10.45
C CYS A 427 -1.04 -5.84 9.98
N GLY A 428 -1.01 -4.97 8.95
CA GLY A 428 -2.22 -4.50 8.29
C GLY A 428 -2.91 -5.62 7.50
N VAL A 429 -2.13 -6.39 6.73
CA VAL A 429 -2.65 -7.53 5.96
C VAL A 429 -3.21 -8.61 6.90
N ASN A 430 -2.49 -8.94 7.99
CA ASN A 430 -2.98 -9.85 9.03
C ASN A 430 -4.28 -9.37 9.67
N GLU A 431 -4.40 -8.08 10.00
CA GLU A 431 -5.62 -7.51 10.59
C GLU A 431 -6.82 -7.67 9.66
N PHE A 432 -6.65 -7.38 8.37
CA PHE A 432 -7.70 -7.55 7.38
C PHE A 432 -8.09 -9.02 7.20
N ALA A 433 -7.12 -9.92 7.01
CA ALA A 433 -7.34 -11.35 6.86
C ALA A 433 -8.05 -11.96 8.08
N GLN A 434 -7.65 -11.54 9.28
CA GLN A 434 -8.25 -11.96 10.54
C GLN A 434 -9.67 -11.44 10.72
N ALA A 435 -9.92 -10.16 10.40
CA ALA A 435 -11.26 -9.59 10.43
C ALA A 435 -12.19 -10.30 9.43
N HIS A 436 -11.70 -10.57 8.22
CA HIS A 436 -12.45 -11.30 7.19
C HIS A 436 -12.83 -12.72 7.65
N ALA A 437 -11.86 -13.48 8.18
CA ALA A 437 -12.11 -14.82 8.71
C ALA A 437 -13.07 -14.81 9.91
N ASN A 438 -12.93 -13.85 10.84
CA ASN A 438 -13.82 -13.70 12.00
C ASN A 438 -15.28 -13.44 11.62
N HIS A 439 -15.51 -12.80 10.48
CA HIS A 439 -16.85 -12.46 9.99
C HIS A 439 -17.41 -13.49 8.99
N GLY A 440 -16.81 -14.67 8.92
CA GLY A 440 -17.28 -15.81 8.12
C GLY A 440 -16.79 -15.82 6.67
N GLY A 441 -15.82 -14.97 6.32
CA GLY A 441 -15.19 -14.98 5.01
C GLY A 441 -14.25 -16.17 4.82
N SER A 442 -14.13 -16.66 3.58
CA SER A 442 -13.16 -17.71 3.23
C SER A 442 -11.83 -17.06 2.89
N THR A 443 -10.81 -17.27 3.72
CA THR A 443 -9.50 -16.62 3.58
C THR A 443 -8.43 -17.66 3.33
N PHE A 444 -7.49 -17.35 2.44
CA PHE A 444 -6.21 -18.03 2.29
C PHE A 444 -5.08 -17.01 2.49
N TYR A 445 -3.99 -17.44 3.11
CA TYR A 445 -2.85 -16.55 3.38
C TYR A 445 -1.55 -17.14 2.84
N TYR A 446 -0.68 -16.34 2.23
CA TYR A 446 0.68 -16.73 1.88
C TYR A 446 1.75 -15.90 2.61
N HIS A 447 2.93 -16.49 2.74
CA HIS A 447 4.15 -15.77 3.10
C HIS A 447 5.19 -16.08 2.01
N PHE A 448 5.69 -15.07 1.31
CA PHE A 448 6.67 -15.25 0.25
C PHE A 448 8.08 -15.08 0.82
N THR A 449 8.91 -16.13 0.70
CA THR A 449 10.25 -16.16 1.31
C THR A 449 11.37 -16.50 0.34
N HIS A 450 11.11 -16.46 -0.97
CA HIS A 450 12.12 -16.77 -1.97
C HIS A 450 12.88 -15.51 -2.41
N LEU A 451 14.21 -15.52 -2.24
CA LEU A 451 15.09 -14.50 -2.80
C LEU A 451 15.37 -14.82 -4.27
N SER A 452 14.83 -14.02 -5.18
CA SER A 452 15.00 -14.26 -6.61
C SER A 452 16.47 -14.15 -7.05
N THR A 453 16.90 -15.06 -7.92
CA THR A 453 18.23 -14.99 -8.57
C THR A 453 18.37 -13.82 -9.53
N GLN A 454 17.26 -13.21 -9.95
CA GLN A 454 17.22 -12.03 -10.82
C GLN A 454 16.89 -10.75 -10.06
N GLN A 455 16.81 -10.79 -8.72
CA GLN A 455 16.72 -9.57 -7.93
C GLN A 455 17.99 -8.74 -8.15
N THR A 456 17.83 -7.52 -8.65
CA THR A 456 18.93 -6.61 -8.96
C THR A 456 19.43 -5.87 -7.71
N TRP A 457 18.62 -5.79 -6.66
CA TRP A 457 19.02 -5.24 -5.35
C TRP A 457 20.03 -6.15 -4.64
N PRO A 458 20.93 -5.58 -3.82
CA PRO A 458 21.88 -6.36 -3.03
C PRO A 458 21.22 -7.48 -2.22
N HIS A 459 21.84 -8.67 -2.24
CA HIS A 459 21.33 -9.87 -1.55
C HIS A 459 21.04 -9.67 -0.06
N TRP A 460 21.76 -8.75 0.61
CA TRP A 460 21.57 -8.47 2.04
C TRP A 460 20.19 -7.89 2.36
N MET A 461 19.48 -7.33 1.36
CA MET A 461 18.14 -6.81 1.54
C MET A 461 17.06 -7.90 1.62
N GLY A 462 17.38 -9.16 1.32
CA GLY A 462 16.40 -10.24 1.44
C GLY A 462 15.25 -10.14 0.43
N VAL A 463 14.06 -10.60 0.82
CA VAL A 463 12.91 -10.78 -0.06
C VAL A 463 12.01 -9.55 0.00
N LEU A 464 12.24 -8.67 -0.97
CA LEU A 464 11.70 -7.32 -1.00
C LEU A 464 10.20 -7.24 -1.28
N HIS A 465 9.59 -6.14 -0.85
CA HIS A 465 8.25 -5.70 -1.26
C HIS A 465 8.09 -5.72 -2.79
N GLY A 466 7.01 -6.29 -3.30
CA GLY A 466 6.67 -6.35 -4.73
C GLY A 466 7.41 -7.39 -5.58
N TYR A 467 8.42 -8.10 -5.05
CA TYR A 467 9.21 -9.06 -5.84
C TYR A 467 8.51 -10.41 -6.09
N GLU A 468 7.35 -10.66 -5.47
CA GLU A 468 6.48 -11.79 -5.81
C GLU A 468 5.75 -11.59 -7.15
N ILE A 469 5.59 -10.33 -7.59
CA ILE A 469 4.88 -9.96 -8.82
C ILE A 469 5.48 -10.66 -10.03
N ASN A 470 6.82 -10.73 -10.11
CA ASN A 470 7.55 -11.39 -11.20
C ASN A 470 7.06 -12.84 -11.41
N PHE A 471 6.80 -13.56 -10.31
CA PHE A 471 6.36 -14.95 -10.34
C PHE A 471 4.88 -15.09 -10.72
N ILE A 472 4.03 -14.12 -10.34
CA ILE A 472 2.60 -14.10 -10.64
C ILE A 472 2.34 -13.84 -12.13
N PHE A 473 3.10 -12.94 -12.75
CA PHE A 473 2.93 -12.61 -14.17
C PHE A 473 3.73 -13.48 -15.13
N GLY A 474 4.53 -14.42 -14.61
CA GLY A 474 5.23 -15.40 -15.44
C GLY A 474 6.54 -14.90 -16.04
N GLU A 475 7.16 -13.87 -15.46
CA GLU A 475 8.44 -13.34 -15.91
C GLU A 475 9.56 -14.40 -15.98
N PRO A 476 9.63 -15.39 -15.07
CA PRO A 476 10.62 -16.48 -15.16
C PRO A 476 10.60 -17.29 -16.47
N TYR A 477 9.53 -17.22 -17.26
CA TYR A 477 9.46 -17.83 -18.58
C TYR A 477 10.07 -16.99 -19.71
N ASN A 478 10.43 -15.74 -19.44
CA ASN A 478 11.14 -14.90 -20.39
C ASN A 478 12.65 -15.18 -20.35
N THR A 479 13.04 -16.33 -20.91
CA THR A 479 14.43 -16.78 -20.97
C THR A 479 15.30 -15.98 -21.94
N GLU A 480 14.68 -15.13 -22.77
CA GLU A 480 15.41 -14.23 -23.68
C GLU A 480 15.97 -13.02 -22.92
N LYS A 481 15.21 -12.48 -21.96
CA LYS A 481 15.61 -11.31 -21.14
C LYS A 481 16.29 -11.70 -19.83
N TYR A 482 15.84 -12.77 -19.16
CA TYR A 482 16.25 -13.11 -17.80
C TYR A 482 16.82 -14.52 -17.66
N LYS A 483 17.61 -14.74 -16.61
CA LYS A 483 18.29 -16.01 -16.31
C LYS A 483 17.74 -16.70 -15.05
N TYR A 484 16.42 -16.73 -14.91
CA TYR A 484 15.76 -17.48 -13.85
C TYR A 484 16.10 -18.97 -13.89
N THR A 485 16.20 -19.58 -12.71
CA THR A 485 16.44 -21.01 -12.58
C THR A 485 15.20 -21.83 -12.95
N LYS A 486 15.38 -23.14 -13.21
CA LYS A 486 14.24 -24.05 -13.42
C LYS A 486 13.32 -24.15 -12.20
N GLU A 487 13.88 -24.05 -10.99
CA GLU A 487 13.07 -24.05 -9.77
C GLU A 487 12.22 -22.78 -9.65
N GLU A 488 12.75 -21.63 -10.08
CA GLU A 488 11.98 -20.38 -10.15
C GLU A 488 10.89 -20.40 -11.22
N GLN A 489 11.12 -21.07 -12.36
CA GLN A 489 10.07 -21.32 -13.34
C GLN A 489 8.95 -22.20 -12.78
N GLU A 490 9.28 -23.24 -12.01
CA GLU A 490 8.25 -24.07 -11.33
C GLU A 490 7.56 -23.29 -10.20
N LEU A 491 8.28 -22.41 -9.49
CA LEU A 491 7.67 -21.50 -8.51
C LEU A 491 6.66 -20.58 -9.18
N SER A 492 7.02 -19.94 -10.30
CA SER A 492 6.12 -19.08 -11.07
C SER A 492 4.89 -19.84 -11.58
N LYS A 493 5.08 -21.07 -12.05
CA LYS A 493 3.98 -21.96 -12.42
C LYS A 493 2.99 -22.16 -11.27
N ARG A 494 3.49 -22.39 -10.04
CA ARG A 494 2.65 -22.55 -8.84
C ARG A 494 1.93 -21.27 -8.48
N PHE A 495 2.61 -20.11 -8.53
CA PHE A 495 1.96 -18.81 -8.33
C PHE A 495 0.80 -18.59 -9.31
N MET A 496 1.06 -18.71 -10.62
CA MET A 496 0.02 -18.55 -11.64
C MET A 496 -1.13 -19.52 -11.41
N ARG A 497 -0.84 -20.79 -11.11
CA ARG A 497 -1.86 -21.81 -10.85
C ARG A 497 -2.72 -21.47 -9.64
N TYR A 498 -2.12 -21.10 -8.50
CA TYR A 498 -2.86 -20.76 -7.29
C TYR A 498 -3.75 -19.53 -7.50
N TRP A 499 -3.21 -18.47 -8.12
CA TRP A 499 -3.96 -17.24 -8.39
C TRP A 499 -5.13 -17.50 -9.34
N ALA A 500 -4.90 -18.27 -10.41
CA ALA A 500 -5.96 -18.59 -11.37
C ALA A 500 -6.99 -19.57 -10.79
N ASN A 501 -6.59 -20.57 -10.00
CA ASN A 501 -7.52 -21.48 -9.31
C ASN A 501 -8.41 -20.71 -8.34
N PHE A 502 -7.83 -19.79 -7.57
CA PHE A 502 -8.57 -18.90 -6.69
C PHE A 502 -9.53 -18.00 -7.49
N ALA A 503 -9.08 -17.42 -8.61
CA ALA A 503 -9.95 -16.59 -9.45
C ALA A 503 -11.14 -17.38 -10.02
N ARG A 504 -10.94 -18.65 -10.39
CA ARG A 504 -11.99 -19.56 -10.90
C ARG A 504 -12.97 -19.99 -9.82
N THR A 505 -12.46 -20.43 -8.67
CA THR A 505 -13.23 -21.26 -7.72
C THR A 505 -13.38 -20.64 -6.34
N GLY A 506 -12.53 -19.66 -6.00
CA GLY A 506 -12.38 -19.15 -4.63
C GLY A 506 -11.47 -20.00 -3.74
N ASP A 507 -10.86 -21.05 -4.29
CA ASP A 507 -9.93 -21.95 -3.60
C ASP A 507 -8.65 -22.09 -4.45
N PRO A 508 -7.45 -21.71 -3.94
CA PRO A 508 -6.21 -21.84 -4.70
C PRO A 508 -5.88 -23.30 -5.02
N ASN A 509 -6.42 -24.27 -4.29
CA ASN A 509 -6.09 -25.68 -4.47
C ASN A 509 -6.79 -26.32 -5.67
N LYS A 510 -7.94 -25.80 -6.11
CA LYS A 510 -8.83 -26.51 -7.05
C LYS A 510 -8.52 -26.20 -8.51
N ASN A 511 -8.04 -27.20 -9.24
CA ASN A 511 -7.69 -27.12 -10.67
C ASN A 511 -8.93 -27.08 -11.59
N PRO A 512 -8.76 -26.66 -12.87
CA PRO A 512 -9.85 -26.61 -13.85
C PRO A 512 -10.54 -27.95 -14.12
N ASP A 513 -9.80 -29.06 -14.04
CA ASP A 513 -10.30 -30.43 -14.25
C ASP A 513 -10.95 -31.04 -13.01
N GLY A 514 -11.07 -30.28 -11.92
CA GLY A 514 -11.60 -30.73 -10.63
C GLY A 514 -10.59 -31.48 -9.75
N SER A 515 -9.35 -31.67 -10.22
CA SER A 515 -8.24 -32.16 -9.38
C SER A 515 -7.74 -31.08 -8.42
N TYR A 516 -6.85 -31.46 -7.51
CA TYR A 516 -6.24 -30.54 -6.55
C TYR A 516 -4.74 -30.37 -6.85
N THR A 517 -4.17 -29.23 -6.45
CA THR A 517 -2.73 -29.01 -6.44
C THR A 517 -2.03 -30.04 -5.56
N SER A 518 -0.74 -30.30 -5.84
CA SER A 518 0.04 -31.29 -5.10
C SER A 518 0.23 -30.91 -3.63
N ASP A 519 0.44 -29.62 -3.37
CA ASP A 519 0.48 -29.08 -2.02
C ASP A 519 -0.92 -28.59 -1.63
N THR A 520 -1.35 -28.95 -0.41
CA THR A 520 -2.59 -28.44 0.17
C THR A 520 -2.33 -27.11 0.84
N TRP A 521 -2.92 -26.05 0.31
CA TRP A 521 -2.99 -24.72 0.93
C TRP A 521 -4.15 -24.69 1.93
N PRO A 522 -3.86 -24.62 3.24
CA PRO A 522 -4.89 -24.61 4.26
C PRO A 522 -5.67 -23.28 4.26
N PRO A 523 -6.97 -23.31 4.60
CA PRO A 523 -7.72 -22.09 4.85
C PRO A 523 -7.16 -21.36 6.07
N TYR A 524 -7.02 -20.04 5.96
CA TYR A 524 -6.70 -19.18 7.09
C TYR A 524 -7.94 -19.04 7.97
N SER A 525 -7.84 -19.49 9.23
CA SER A 525 -8.90 -19.36 10.23
C SER A 525 -8.46 -18.48 11.40
N ALA A 526 -9.42 -17.99 12.17
CA ALA A 526 -9.14 -17.23 13.39
C ALA A 526 -8.41 -18.04 14.47
N GLN A 527 -8.55 -19.37 14.42
CA GLN A 527 -7.98 -20.29 15.39
C GLN A 527 -6.55 -20.68 14.99
N THR A 528 -6.33 -21.06 13.73
CA THR A 528 -5.06 -21.62 13.26
C THR A 528 -4.14 -20.59 12.64
N GLN A 529 -4.69 -19.56 11.96
CA GLN A 529 -3.94 -18.55 11.20
C GLN A 529 -2.87 -19.17 10.29
N GLU A 530 -3.19 -20.31 9.68
CA GLU A 530 -2.28 -21.04 8.80
C GLU A 530 -2.06 -20.29 7.49
N TYR A 531 -0.84 -20.38 6.98
CA TYR A 531 -0.45 -19.79 5.71
C TYR A 531 0.42 -20.75 4.91
N MET A 532 0.35 -20.62 3.58
CA MET A 532 1.28 -21.28 2.67
C MET A 532 2.55 -20.45 2.57
N ASN A 533 3.68 -21.03 2.93
CA ASN A 533 4.99 -20.45 2.65
C ASN A 533 5.34 -20.72 1.18
N LEU A 534 5.51 -19.69 0.36
CA LEU A 534 5.83 -19.81 -1.05
C LEU A 534 7.33 -19.59 -1.26
N THR A 535 8.05 -20.67 -1.54
CA THR A 535 9.46 -20.66 -1.94
C THR A 535 9.81 -21.84 -2.87
N VAL A 536 11.02 -21.88 -3.40
CA VAL A 536 11.52 -22.97 -4.26
C VAL A 536 11.63 -24.30 -3.52
N GLU A 537 11.62 -25.40 -4.28
CA GLU A 537 11.63 -26.76 -3.73
C GLU A 537 12.90 -27.10 -2.94
N SER A 538 14.05 -26.54 -3.34
CA SER A 538 15.30 -26.70 -2.62
C SER A 538 15.22 -26.12 -1.21
N ASP A 539 14.54 -24.99 -0.99
CA ASP A 539 14.40 -24.41 0.35
C ASP A 539 13.61 -25.30 1.31
N TYR A 540 12.56 -25.98 0.83
CA TYR A 540 11.83 -26.95 1.66
C TYR A 540 12.70 -28.14 2.05
N LYS A 541 13.57 -28.60 1.13
CA LYS A 541 14.55 -29.67 1.42
C LYS A 541 15.60 -29.21 2.44
N HIS A 542 15.87 -27.92 2.54
CA HIS A 542 16.80 -27.32 3.51
C HIS A 542 16.12 -26.81 4.80
N GLY A 543 14.88 -27.23 5.06
CA GLY A 543 14.22 -27.01 6.35
C GLY A 543 13.14 -25.93 6.36
N SER A 544 12.89 -25.24 5.25
CA SER A 544 11.70 -24.40 5.13
C SER A 544 10.44 -25.25 5.24
N LYS A 545 9.47 -24.78 6.02
CA LYS A 545 8.17 -25.44 6.12
C LYS A 545 7.26 -24.94 5.01
N ARG A 546 6.49 -25.83 4.39
CA ARG A 546 5.42 -25.45 3.44
C ARG A 546 4.28 -24.71 4.13
N ILE A 547 3.86 -25.21 5.30
CA ILE A 547 2.79 -24.60 6.09
C ILE A 547 3.39 -23.97 7.34
N GLY A 548 3.10 -22.68 7.52
CA GLY A 548 3.34 -21.96 8.76
C GLY A 548 2.01 -21.57 9.41
N ALA A 549 2.09 -21.01 10.61
CA ALA A 549 0.94 -20.52 11.34
C ALA A 549 1.29 -19.23 12.09
N ALA A 550 0.28 -18.37 12.28
CA ALA A 550 0.37 -17.18 13.11
C ALA A 550 1.54 -16.24 12.71
N LEU A 551 1.64 -15.93 11.41
CA LEU A 551 2.70 -15.08 10.84
C LEU A 551 2.85 -13.80 11.66
N ARG A 552 3.97 -13.68 12.38
CA ARG A 552 4.32 -12.50 13.20
C ARG A 552 3.21 -12.06 14.18
N ARG A 553 2.37 -13.00 14.65
CA ARG A 553 1.20 -12.71 15.50
C ARG A 553 1.57 -11.95 16.77
N LYS A 554 2.69 -12.29 17.41
CA LYS A 554 3.18 -11.58 18.62
C LYS A 554 3.44 -10.10 18.31
N GLN A 555 4.18 -9.83 17.24
CA GLN A 555 4.53 -8.48 16.80
C GLN A 555 3.30 -7.70 16.35
N CYS A 556 2.36 -8.34 15.66
CA CYS A 556 1.12 -7.67 15.28
C CYS A 556 0.21 -7.39 16.46
N ALA A 557 0.15 -8.26 17.47
CA ALA A 557 -0.54 -7.95 18.72
C ALA A 557 0.14 -6.78 19.47
N PHE A 558 1.47 -6.72 19.45
CA PHE A 558 2.23 -5.59 19.99
C PHE A 558 1.81 -4.26 19.32
N TRP A 559 1.85 -4.19 17.98
CA TRP A 559 1.49 -2.97 17.25
C TRP A 559 0.01 -2.60 17.32
N LYS A 560 -0.90 -3.58 17.31
CA LYS A 560 -2.34 -3.33 17.21
C LYS A 560 -3.04 -3.24 18.57
N GLN A 561 -2.41 -3.68 19.65
CA GLN A 561 -3.01 -3.66 21.00
C GLN A 561 -2.12 -2.97 22.02
N VAL A 562 -0.86 -3.37 22.14
CA VAL A 562 0.03 -2.85 23.20
C VAL A 562 0.38 -1.39 22.95
N VAL A 563 0.94 -1.05 21.79
CA VAL A 563 1.37 0.32 21.47
C VAL A 563 0.22 1.33 21.58
N PRO A 564 -0.98 1.11 21.00
CA PRO A 564 -2.11 2.03 21.16
C PRO A 564 -2.51 2.24 22.63
N ASN A 565 -2.52 1.19 23.45
CA ASN A 565 -2.82 1.29 24.88
C ASN A 565 -1.74 2.05 25.66
N LEU A 566 -0.46 1.91 25.29
CA LEU A 566 0.60 2.70 25.91
C LEU A 566 0.48 4.18 25.55
N LEU A 567 0.09 4.50 24.32
CA LEU A 567 -0.14 5.89 23.88
C LEU A 567 -1.32 6.52 24.61
N SER A 568 -2.42 5.80 24.80
CA SER A 568 -3.59 6.32 25.54
C SER A 568 -3.24 6.59 27.01
N VAL A 569 -2.58 5.64 27.69
CA VAL A 569 -2.11 5.84 29.07
C VAL A 569 -1.12 7.00 29.17
N SER A 570 -0.18 7.11 28.22
CA SER A 570 0.79 8.20 28.21
C SER A 570 0.14 9.57 27.99
N ALA A 571 -0.96 9.65 27.23
CA ALA A 571 -1.72 10.88 27.03
C ALA A 571 -2.48 11.27 28.31
N ASP A 572 -3.15 10.31 28.95
CA ASP A 572 -3.89 10.52 30.21
C ASP A 572 -2.97 10.90 31.37
N VAL A 573 -1.81 10.23 31.48
CA VAL A 573 -0.80 10.51 32.49
C VAL A 573 -0.04 11.79 32.15
N GLY A 574 0.24 12.10 30.88
CA GLY A 574 1.06 13.25 30.50
C GLY A 574 0.50 14.59 30.99
N GLU A 575 -0.80 14.84 30.82
CA GLU A 575 -1.40 16.11 31.23
C GLU A 575 -1.55 16.19 32.77
N SER A 576 -1.95 15.09 33.41
CA SER A 576 -2.17 15.03 34.85
C SER A 576 -0.85 14.98 35.65
N PHE A 577 0.16 14.26 35.16
CA PHE A 577 1.49 14.15 35.76
C PHE A 577 2.35 15.39 35.51
N VAL A 578 2.29 16.04 34.34
CA VAL A 578 2.95 17.34 34.16
C VAL A 578 2.36 18.38 35.10
N ARG A 579 1.03 18.39 35.26
CA ARG A 579 0.36 19.28 36.22
C ARG A 579 0.72 18.95 37.67
N TRP A 580 0.79 17.67 38.02
CA TRP A 580 1.23 17.21 39.34
C TRP A 580 2.71 17.54 39.60
N ARG A 581 3.61 17.28 38.67
CA ARG A 581 5.04 17.59 38.80
C ARG A 581 5.24 19.11 38.94
N GLN A 582 4.57 19.93 38.13
CA GLN A 582 4.59 21.38 38.28
C GLN A 582 3.99 21.86 39.62
N GLN A 583 3.07 21.11 40.21
CA GLN A 583 2.54 21.40 41.55
C GLN A 583 3.52 20.97 42.65
N MET A 584 4.19 19.82 42.49
CA MET A 584 5.20 19.33 43.44
C MET A 584 6.46 20.20 43.41
N ASP A 585 6.95 20.60 42.23
CA ASP A 585 8.09 21.52 42.10
C ASP A 585 7.76 22.89 42.73
N ARG A 586 6.51 23.36 42.58
CA ARG A 586 6.03 24.57 43.27
C ARG A 586 5.98 24.36 44.78
N TRP A 587 5.40 23.26 45.24
CA TRP A 587 5.31 22.93 46.65
C TRP A 587 6.68 22.77 47.30
N GLU A 588 7.66 22.18 46.60
CA GLU A 588 9.03 22.00 47.08
C GLU A 588 9.79 23.34 47.19
N ASN A 589 9.46 24.32 46.35
CA ASN A 589 9.95 25.68 46.52
C ASN A 589 9.23 26.40 47.67
N ASP A 590 7.90 26.29 47.74
CA ASP A 590 7.07 26.92 48.77
C ASP A 590 7.36 26.37 50.18
N ILE A 591 7.76 25.09 50.30
CA ILE A 591 8.05 24.49 51.61
C ILE A 591 9.34 24.99 52.23
N ASN A 592 10.33 25.36 51.42
CA ASN A 592 11.56 25.98 51.91
C ASN A 592 11.27 27.39 52.46
N ASP A 593 10.42 28.14 51.76
CA ASP A 593 9.98 29.48 52.19
C ASP A 593 9.10 29.38 53.44
N TRP A 594 8.18 28.40 53.49
CA TRP A 594 7.39 28.10 54.66
C TRP A 594 8.26 27.70 55.86
N GLN A 595 9.26 26.84 55.68
CA GLN A 595 10.20 26.46 56.74
C GLN A 595 10.96 27.68 57.27
N TYR A 596 11.44 28.54 56.38
CA TYR A 596 12.10 29.80 56.77
C TYR A 596 11.15 30.68 57.60
N HIS A 597 9.94 30.94 57.11
CA HIS A 597 8.94 31.74 57.82
C HIS A 597 8.51 31.12 59.15
N PHE A 598 8.41 29.79 59.22
CA PHE A 598 8.09 29.05 60.44
C PHE A 598 9.21 29.14 61.48
N GLU A 599 10.48 29.09 61.07
CA GLU A 599 11.63 29.34 61.96
C GLU A 599 11.67 30.79 62.44
N GLN A 600 11.39 31.77 61.57
CA GLN A 600 11.27 33.17 61.97
C GLN A 600 10.13 33.39 62.98
N TYR A 601 8.98 32.76 62.75
CA TYR A 601 7.85 32.78 63.66
C TYR A 601 8.21 32.19 65.03
N LYS A 602 8.89 31.04 65.08
CA LYS A 602 9.39 30.44 66.32
C LYS A 602 10.33 31.37 67.08
N LYS A 603 11.26 32.02 66.39
CA LYS A 603 12.16 33.02 66.99
C LYS A 603 11.37 34.21 67.54
N TYR A 604 10.44 34.76 66.76
CA TYR A 604 9.61 35.89 67.19
C TYR A 604 8.77 35.56 68.43
N GLN A 605 8.16 34.37 68.49
CA GLN A 605 7.41 33.92 69.68
C GLN A 605 8.32 33.74 70.91
N ALA A 606 9.54 33.24 70.72
CA ALA A 606 10.52 33.13 71.81
C ALA A 606 10.94 34.52 72.36
N TYR A 607 11.14 35.52 71.49
CA TYR A 607 11.39 36.90 71.91
C TYR A 607 10.19 37.52 72.64
N ARG A 608 8.97 37.27 72.17
CA ARG A 608 7.75 37.75 72.80
C ARG A 608 7.57 37.20 74.23
N HIS A 609 7.92 35.93 74.44
CA HIS A 609 7.90 35.31 75.77
C HIS A 609 9.00 35.85 76.69
N LEU A 610 10.17 36.21 76.16
CA LEU A 610 11.26 36.85 76.92
C LEU A 610 10.92 38.28 77.34
N GLU A 611 10.28 39.08 76.48
CA GLU A 611 9.82 40.43 76.83
C GLU A 611 8.69 40.42 77.88
N THR A 612 7.79 39.43 77.88
CA THR A 612 6.81 39.29 78.97
C THR A 612 7.44 38.89 80.31
N SER A 613 8.62 38.25 80.31
CA SER A 613 9.31 37.86 81.55
C SER A 613 10.20 38.96 82.16
N SER A 614 10.56 39.98 81.37
CA SER A 614 11.38 41.11 81.85
C SER A 614 10.57 42.31 82.38
N TYR A 615 9.25 42.33 82.18
CA TYR A 615 8.37 43.37 82.75
C TYR A 615 7.82 43.03 84.14
N GLU A 616 7.98 41.81 84.66
CA GLU A 616 7.52 41.43 86.01
C GLU A 616 8.57 41.62 87.12
N GLN A 617 9.77 42.18 86.84
CA GLN A 617 10.80 42.44 87.86
C GLN A 617 11.05 43.91 88.22
N CYS A 618 10.22 44.85 87.76
CA CYS A 618 10.28 46.25 88.19
C CYS A 618 8.94 46.75 88.75
N ALA A 619 8.53 46.23 89.91
CA ALA A 619 7.58 46.89 90.79
C ALA A 619 7.86 46.50 92.26
N LEU A 620 8.52 47.44 92.96
CA LEU A 620 8.82 47.57 94.40
C LEU A 620 7.61 47.29 95.32
N PRO A 621 7.79 46.99 96.63
CA PRO A 621 8.72 47.62 97.58
C PRO A 621 9.81 46.74 98.19
#